data_AF-A0A0W1GNF0-F1
#
_entry.id   AF-A0A0W1GNF0-F1
#
_cell.length_a   1.000
_cell.length_b   1.000
_cell.length_c   1.000
_cell.angle_alpha   90.00
_cell.angle_beta   90.00
_cell.angle_gamma   90.00
#
_symmetry.space_group_name_H-M   'P 1'
#
loop_
_entity.id
_entity.type
_entity.pdbx_description
1 polymer ?
#
loop_
_entity_poly.entity_id
_entity_poly.type
_entity_poly.pdbx_seq_one_letter_code
_entity_poly.pdbx_strand_id
1 'polypeptide(L)'
;MQEQLPLSPAEFVKIRDGFIAFLKQPAGTPIELIIPKDVLDAMALAARRGRRRQQVLDVLRGISIVAVAVGAALAVFREPMAVGVAVLLASGVTFVWAHNKSKIRFEPEIDELVTEPNVVLQRNLRALEDYKHLIANGDIICDERLPDGTVKPLSQKARAAFLADHGSLFVLSRDQSLWQCTPHRPIPMSALWVRLGGRVAPVFVTSRTLLETPDRELFDKRINWLLSHADKAGSKAKGFREAIQIIVALRRPEFEGKTFEQKKEKLRDEGTADSRMEKIHAGIYPPFNGFLRNLPMHEFP
;
A
#
# COMPACT_ATOMS: atom_id res chain seq x y z
N MET A 1 -6.76 35.59 1.77
CA MET A 1 -7.04 35.04 0.42
C MET A 1 -7.53 33.62 0.59
N GLN A 2 -8.86 33.45 0.62
CA GLN A 2 -9.49 32.18 0.34
C GLN A 2 -9.64 32.08 -1.17
N GLU A 3 -8.97 31.10 -1.78
CA GLU A 3 -9.44 30.41 -3.00
C GLU A 3 -8.53 29.21 -3.29
N GLN A 4 -9.08 28.02 -3.09
CA GLN A 4 -8.75 26.83 -3.88
C GLN A 4 -9.86 25.80 -3.63
N LEU A 5 -10.81 25.69 -4.56
CA LEU A 5 -11.52 24.44 -4.79
C LEU A 5 -11.19 24.03 -6.23
N PRO A 6 -10.64 22.82 -6.40
CA PRO A 6 -11.53 21.73 -6.78
C PRO A 6 -11.16 20.39 -6.11
N LEU A 7 -12.14 19.69 -5.54
CA LEU A 7 -12.04 18.26 -5.26
C LEU A 7 -13.35 17.56 -5.63
N SER A 8 -13.30 16.84 -6.75
CA SER A 8 -14.03 15.59 -6.99
C SER A 8 -13.52 14.98 -8.31
N PRO A 9 -12.78 13.86 -8.24
CA PRO A 9 -13.36 12.55 -8.49
C PRO A 9 -12.93 11.53 -7.42
N ALA A 10 -13.73 11.50 -6.35
CA ALA A 10 -13.78 10.56 -5.22
C ALA A 10 -12.48 10.38 -4.40
N GLU A 11 -12.13 11.50 -3.75
CA GLU A 11 -11.30 11.65 -2.54
C GLU A 11 -9.90 11.04 -2.57
N PHE A 12 -8.98 11.82 -3.13
CA PHE A 12 -7.56 11.60 -2.96
C PHE A 12 -7.07 12.17 -1.64
N VAL A 13 -6.22 11.40 -0.96
CA VAL A 13 -5.45 11.86 0.20
C VAL A 13 -3.96 11.69 -0.05
N LYS A 14 -3.14 12.37 0.74
CA LYS A 14 -1.69 12.11 0.71
C LYS A 14 -1.46 10.64 1.02
N ILE A 15 -0.51 10.02 0.32
CA ILE A 15 -0.22 8.58 0.44
C ILE A 15 -0.05 8.09 1.89
N ARG A 16 0.57 8.91 2.74
CA ARG A 16 0.74 8.61 4.18
C ARG A 16 -0.59 8.54 4.94
N ASP A 17 -1.49 9.46 4.64
CA ASP A 17 -2.81 9.51 5.28
C ASP A 17 -3.68 8.35 4.76
N GLY A 18 -3.46 7.91 3.51
CA GLY A 18 -4.02 6.67 2.98
C GLY A 18 -3.48 5.41 3.65
N PHE A 19 -2.21 5.39 4.06
CA PHE A 19 -1.66 4.29 4.86
C PHE A 19 -2.26 4.25 6.28
N ILE A 20 -2.42 5.41 6.92
CA ILE A 20 -3.13 5.53 8.22
C ILE A 20 -4.56 4.96 8.10
N ALA A 21 -5.27 5.33 7.03
CA ALA A 21 -6.60 4.80 6.76
C ALA A 21 -6.59 3.30 6.47
N PHE A 22 -5.60 2.80 5.72
CA PHE A 22 -5.41 1.37 5.45
C PHE A 22 -5.26 0.54 6.74
N LEU A 23 -4.61 1.10 7.75
CA LEU A 23 -4.49 0.50 9.09
C LEU A 23 -5.74 0.61 9.96
N LYS A 24 -6.85 1.17 9.44
CA LYS A 24 -8.10 1.41 10.18
C LYS A 24 -7.92 2.36 11.38
N GLN A 25 -6.96 3.28 11.30
CA GLN A 25 -6.74 4.28 12.34
C GLN A 25 -7.59 5.53 12.11
N PRO A 26 -7.96 6.29 13.16
CA PRO A 26 -8.70 7.54 13.04
C PRO A 26 -7.99 8.54 12.11
N ALA A 27 -8.78 9.34 11.40
CA ALA A 27 -8.24 10.43 10.58
C ALA A 27 -7.43 11.41 11.45
N GLY A 28 -6.27 11.83 10.95
CA GLY A 28 -5.37 12.72 11.68
C GLY A 28 -4.44 12.04 12.70
N THR A 29 -4.47 10.70 12.82
CA THR A 29 -3.51 9.96 13.64
C THR A 29 -2.07 10.29 13.21
N PRO A 30 -1.21 10.79 14.12
CA PRO A 30 0.21 11.00 13.83
C PRO A 30 0.90 9.70 13.41
N ILE A 31 1.79 9.76 12.43
CA ILE A 31 2.49 8.57 11.93
C ILE A 31 3.40 7.97 13.00
N GLU A 32 3.87 8.81 13.93
CA GLU A 32 4.72 8.46 15.06
C GLU A 32 4.01 7.55 16.09
N LEU A 33 2.67 7.55 16.12
CA LEU A 33 1.88 6.61 16.93
C LEU A 33 1.74 5.22 16.28
N ILE A 34 2.07 5.11 14.99
CA ILE A 34 1.97 3.88 14.20
C ILE A 34 3.35 3.26 14.01
N ILE A 35 4.34 4.07 13.66
CA ILE A 35 5.74 3.71 13.51
C ILE A 35 6.55 4.69 14.37
N PRO A 36 7.23 4.19 15.42
CA PRO A 36 8.07 5.01 16.28
C PRO A 36 9.13 5.80 15.50
N LYS A 37 9.47 6.98 16.02
CA LYS A 37 10.34 7.93 15.34
C LYS A 37 11.76 7.37 15.12
N ASP A 38 12.28 6.63 16.07
CA ASP A 38 13.58 5.93 15.99
C ASP A 38 13.63 4.94 14.82
N VAL A 39 12.53 4.23 14.54
CA VAL A 39 12.40 3.34 13.39
C VAL A 39 12.39 4.13 12.08
N LEU A 40 11.62 5.23 12.03
CA LEU A 40 11.60 6.13 10.87
C LEU A 40 12.98 6.71 10.58
N ASP A 41 13.69 7.14 11.62
CA ASP A 41 15.04 7.69 11.53
C ASP A 41 16.05 6.63 11.09
N ALA A 42 15.93 5.38 11.57
CA ALA A 42 16.76 4.26 11.14
C ALA A 42 16.57 3.95 9.65
N MET A 43 15.33 3.89 9.16
CA MET A 43 15.02 3.68 7.73
C MET A 43 15.57 4.82 6.86
N ALA A 44 15.41 6.07 7.29
CA ALA A 44 15.94 7.24 6.58
C ALA A 44 17.47 7.27 6.54
N LEU A 45 18.11 6.90 7.66
CA LEU A 45 19.56 6.81 7.77
C LEU A 45 20.13 5.70 6.88
N ALA A 46 19.50 4.52 6.87
CA ALA A 46 19.84 3.41 6.00
C ALA A 46 19.78 3.84 4.53
N ALA A 47 18.71 4.55 4.12
CA ALA A 47 18.57 5.07 2.76
C ALA A 47 19.68 6.06 2.37
N ARG A 48 20.01 7.01 3.26
CA ARG A 48 21.09 7.98 3.01
C ARG A 48 22.45 7.29 2.89
N ARG A 49 22.72 6.29 3.74
CA ARG A 49 23.96 5.49 3.69
C ARG A 49 24.03 4.63 2.42
N GLY A 50 22.93 3.98 2.06
CA GLY A 50 22.80 3.20 0.82
C GLY A 50 23.11 4.05 -0.41
N ARG A 51 22.50 5.23 -0.53
CA ARG A 51 22.74 6.17 -1.65
C ARG A 51 24.20 6.61 -1.75
N ARG A 52 24.82 7.04 -0.63
CA ARG A 52 26.24 7.45 -0.62
C ARG A 52 27.14 6.31 -1.08
N ARG A 53 26.86 5.08 -0.62
CA ARG A 53 27.61 3.90 -1.02
C ARG A 53 27.39 3.54 -2.49
N GLN A 54 26.18 3.65 -3.01
CA GLN A 54 25.87 3.44 -4.42
C GLN A 54 26.67 4.42 -5.31
N GLN A 55 26.69 5.71 -4.96
CA GLN A 55 27.48 6.72 -5.68
C GLN A 55 28.96 6.37 -5.72
N VAL A 56 29.52 5.91 -4.61
CA VAL A 56 30.92 5.43 -4.55
C VAL A 56 31.11 4.21 -5.46
N LEU A 57 30.19 3.25 -5.46
CA LEU A 57 30.25 2.07 -6.32
C LEU A 57 30.13 2.42 -7.82
N ASP A 58 29.29 3.39 -8.18
CA ASP A 58 29.12 3.85 -9.55
C ASP A 58 30.36 4.59 -10.07
N VAL A 59 30.98 5.43 -9.23
CA VAL A 59 32.28 6.05 -9.53
C VAL A 59 33.36 4.99 -9.72
N LEU A 60 33.44 4.00 -8.81
CA LEU A 60 34.40 2.91 -8.92
C LEU A 60 34.18 2.08 -10.20
N ARG A 61 32.93 1.80 -10.58
CA ARG A 61 32.61 1.13 -11.85
C ARG A 61 33.07 1.94 -13.05
N GLY A 62 32.83 3.25 -13.06
CA GLY A 62 33.30 4.15 -14.11
C GLY A 62 34.82 4.11 -14.25
N ILE A 63 35.53 4.19 -13.13
CA ILE A 63 37.00 4.08 -13.08
C ILE A 63 37.46 2.71 -13.59
N SER A 64 36.82 1.62 -13.17
CA SER A 64 37.15 0.27 -13.64
C SER A 64 36.96 0.12 -15.16
N ILE A 65 35.87 0.64 -15.73
CA ILE A 65 35.61 0.60 -17.19
C ILE A 65 36.69 1.37 -17.96
N VAL A 66 37.05 2.57 -17.49
CA VAL A 66 38.12 3.37 -18.09
C VAL A 66 39.47 2.68 -17.97
N ALA A 67 39.78 2.09 -16.82
CA ALA A 67 41.02 1.35 -16.60
C ALA A 67 41.12 0.10 -17.48
N VAL A 68 40.02 -0.63 -17.72
CA VAL A 68 39.98 -1.76 -18.67
C VAL A 68 40.29 -1.26 -20.09
N ALA A 69 39.68 -0.16 -20.53
CA ALA A 69 39.91 0.39 -21.87
C ALA A 69 41.37 0.84 -22.06
N VAL A 70 41.96 1.50 -21.06
CA VAL A 70 43.38 1.91 -21.07
C VAL A 70 44.30 0.70 -21.01
N GLY A 71 44.02 -0.28 -20.16
CA GLY A 71 44.79 -1.52 -20.06
C GLY A 71 44.78 -2.33 -21.36
N ALA A 72 43.62 -2.42 -22.03
CA ALA A 72 43.49 -3.06 -23.33
C ALA A 72 44.30 -2.31 -24.41
N ALA A 73 44.26 -0.97 -24.43
CA ALA A 73 45.04 -0.17 -25.37
C ALA A 73 46.56 -0.32 -25.15
N LEU A 74 47.00 -0.33 -23.89
CA LEU A 74 48.42 -0.51 -23.53
C LEU A 74 48.93 -1.93 -23.81
N ALA A 75 48.07 -2.94 -23.70
CA ALA A 75 48.44 -4.34 -23.98
C ALA A 75 48.71 -4.61 -25.47
N VAL A 76 48.23 -3.75 -26.38
CA VAL A 76 48.48 -3.85 -27.84
C VAL A 76 49.89 -3.37 -28.21
N PHE A 77 50.50 -2.50 -27.41
CA PHE A 77 51.89 -2.10 -27.61
C PHE A 77 52.83 -3.20 -27.08
N ARG A 78 53.95 -3.43 -27.78
CA ARG A 78 54.75 -4.66 -27.65
C ARG A 78 55.60 -4.75 -26.36
N GLU A 79 55.72 -3.66 -25.60
CA GLU A 79 56.54 -3.56 -24.37
C GLU A 79 55.84 -3.14 -23.04
N PRO A 80 54.50 -2.99 -22.89
CA PRO A 80 53.85 -2.84 -21.58
C PRO A 80 52.99 -4.05 -21.18
N MET A 81 53.21 -5.24 -21.75
CA MET A 81 52.30 -6.40 -21.56
C MET A 81 52.03 -6.72 -20.07
N ALA A 82 53.05 -6.67 -19.21
CA ALA A 82 52.90 -6.88 -17.76
C ALA A 82 52.06 -5.79 -17.07
N VAL A 83 52.24 -4.52 -17.48
CA VAL A 83 51.48 -3.37 -16.95
C VAL A 83 50.02 -3.43 -17.42
N GLY A 84 49.79 -3.75 -18.70
CA GLY A 84 48.45 -3.93 -19.25
C GLY A 84 47.67 -5.06 -18.57
N VAL A 85 48.31 -6.21 -18.35
CA VAL A 85 47.71 -7.36 -17.65
C VAL A 85 47.43 -7.04 -16.17
N ALA A 86 48.35 -6.38 -15.47
CA ALA A 86 48.13 -5.98 -14.08
C ALA A 86 46.95 -5.00 -13.93
N VAL A 87 46.85 -4.02 -14.84
CA VAL A 87 45.74 -3.06 -14.88
C VAL A 87 44.41 -3.77 -15.19
N LEU A 88 44.39 -4.74 -16.10
CA LEU A 88 43.20 -5.53 -16.43
C LEU A 88 42.73 -6.41 -15.27
N LEU A 89 43.65 -7.04 -14.53
CA LEU A 89 43.31 -7.87 -13.37
C LEU A 89 42.78 -7.02 -12.20
N ALA A 90 43.45 -5.90 -11.88
CA ALA A 90 42.99 -4.99 -10.84
C ALA A 90 41.61 -4.37 -11.16
N SER A 91 41.37 -4.03 -12.41
CA SER A 91 40.08 -3.49 -12.87
C SER A 91 38.97 -4.56 -12.91
N GLY A 92 39.29 -5.81 -13.25
CA GLY A 92 38.36 -6.94 -13.15
C GLY A 92 37.91 -7.25 -11.71
N VAL A 93 38.85 -7.27 -10.76
CA VAL A 93 38.54 -7.53 -9.34
C VAL A 93 37.68 -6.40 -8.75
N THR A 94 38.03 -5.15 -9.03
CA THR A 94 37.24 -3.99 -8.58
C THR A 94 35.84 -3.97 -9.20
N PHE A 95 35.70 -4.37 -10.47
CA PHE A 95 34.39 -4.51 -11.13
C PHE A 95 33.53 -5.60 -10.48
N VAL A 96 34.07 -6.80 -10.26
CA VAL A 96 33.34 -7.91 -9.61
C VAL A 96 32.95 -7.53 -8.18
N TRP A 97 33.84 -6.88 -7.44
CA TRP A 97 33.53 -6.40 -6.10
C TRP A 97 32.43 -5.34 -6.10
N ALA A 98 32.50 -4.36 -7.01
CA ALA A 98 31.48 -3.33 -7.15
C ALA A 98 30.14 -3.88 -7.68
N HIS A 99 30.18 -4.94 -8.50
CA HIS A 99 29.01 -5.66 -8.97
C HIS A 99 28.33 -6.46 -7.85
N ASN A 100 29.09 -7.20 -7.05
CA ASN A 100 28.53 -7.94 -5.91
C ASN A 100 28.00 -7.00 -4.82
N LYS A 101 28.70 -5.90 -4.54
CA LYS A 101 28.26 -4.89 -3.56
C LYS A 101 26.97 -4.17 -3.95
N SER A 102 26.63 -4.06 -5.24
CA SER A 102 25.38 -3.43 -5.68
C SER A 102 24.16 -4.36 -5.63
N LYS A 103 24.36 -5.65 -5.36
CA LYS A 103 23.27 -6.64 -5.24
C LYS A 103 22.72 -6.74 -3.82
N ILE A 104 23.35 -6.06 -2.87
CA ILE A 104 22.97 -6.08 -1.46
C ILE A 104 21.74 -5.18 -1.29
N ARG A 105 20.66 -5.68 -0.68
CA ARG A 105 19.51 -4.87 -0.30
C ARG A 105 19.90 -3.89 0.81
N PHE A 106 19.38 -2.68 0.73
CA PHE A 106 19.78 -1.60 1.64
C PHE A 106 18.69 -1.17 2.63
N GLU A 107 17.45 -1.60 2.43
CA GLU A 107 16.35 -1.36 3.37
C GLU A 107 16.45 -2.35 4.54
N PRO A 108 16.40 -1.86 5.80
CA PRO A 108 16.48 -2.74 6.97
C PRO A 108 15.28 -3.68 7.01
N GLU A 109 15.53 -4.93 7.38
CA GLU A 109 14.46 -5.93 7.49
C GLU A 109 13.61 -5.67 8.75
N ILE A 110 12.39 -6.23 8.79
CA ILE A 110 11.45 -5.98 9.88
C ILE A 110 12.03 -6.45 11.23
N ASP A 111 12.77 -7.56 11.24
CA ASP A 111 13.47 -8.09 12.40
C ASP A 111 14.67 -7.22 12.83
N GLU A 112 15.33 -6.54 11.90
CA GLU A 112 16.37 -5.54 12.23
C GLU A 112 15.80 -4.28 12.88
N LEU A 113 14.54 -3.94 12.56
CA LEU A 113 13.84 -2.76 13.10
C LEU A 113 13.12 -3.04 14.42
N VAL A 114 12.83 -4.31 14.73
CA VAL A 114 12.04 -4.72 15.90
C VAL A 114 12.98 -5.36 16.92
N THR A 115 13.46 -4.56 17.86
CA THR A 115 14.47 -4.96 18.88
C THR A 115 13.89 -5.77 20.05
N GLU A 116 12.57 -5.70 20.27
CA GLU A 116 11.82 -6.37 21.34
C GLU A 116 10.52 -6.97 20.76
N PRO A 117 9.81 -7.90 21.43
CA PRO A 117 8.54 -8.46 20.95
C PRO A 117 7.42 -7.40 20.90
N ASN A 118 7.48 -6.53 19.90
CA ASN A 118 6.51 -5.50 19.61
C ASN A 118 5.64 -5.94 18.43
N VAL A 119 4.64 -6.77 18.77
CA VAL A 119 3.71 -7.37 17.81
C VAL A 119 2.95 -6.30 17.00
N VAL A 120 2.66 -5.15 17.61
CA VAL A 120 1.96 -4.04 16.95
C VAL A 120 2.85 -3.38 15.89
N LEU A 121 4.09 -3.04 16.23
CA LEU A 121 5.06 -2.49 15.27
C LEU A 121 5.32 -3.45 14.12
N GLN A 122 5.55 -4.73 14.43
CA GLN A 122 5.76 -5.76 13.42
C GLN A 122 4.56 -5.87 12.46
N ARG A 123 3.33 -5.85 12.98
CA ARG A 123 2.11 -5.83 12.18
C ARG A 123 2.03 -4.59 11.28
N ASN A 124 2.35 -3.41 11.82
CA ASN A 124 2.30 -2.16 11.07
C ASN A 124 3.35 -2.12 9.94
N LEU A 125 4.56 -2.64 10.19
CA LEU A 125 5.62 -2.75 9.18
C LEU A 125 5.24 -3.74 8.07
N ARG A 126 4.63 -4.88 8.40
CA ARG A 126 4.09 -5.82 7.38
C ARG A 126 2.97 -5.17 6.55
N ALA A 127 2.05 -4.47 7.22
CA ALA A 127 0.99 -3.76 6.53
C ALA A 127 1.53 -2.65 5.60
N LEU A 128 2.65 -2.03 5.94
CA LEU A 128 3.34 -1.07 5.07
C LEU A 128 3.90 -1.75 3.82
N GLU A 129 4.49 -2.94 3.96
CA GLU A 129 4.92 -3.75 2.81
C GLU A 129 3.75 -4.11 1.91
N ASP A 130 2.64 -4.59 2.48
CA ASP A 130 1.42 -4.93 1.72
C ASP A 130 0.88 -3.71 0.96
N TYR A 131 0.85 -2.54 1.63
CA TYR A 131 0.40 -1.30 1.04
C TYR A 131 1.25 -0.87 -0.18
N LYS A 132 2.58 -0.99 -0.08
CA LYS A 132 3.51 -0.76 -1.20
C LYS A 132 3.22 -1.70 -2.37
N HIS A 133 3.01 -2.99 -2.11
CA HIS A 133 2.74 -3.98 -3.13
C HIS A 133 1.42 -3.71 -3.87
N LEU A 134 0.37 -3.35 -3.13
CA LEU A 134 -0.91 -2.98 -3.72
C LEU A 134 -0.79 -1.73 -4.61
N ILE A 135 -0.02 -0.72 -4.21
CA ILE A 135 0.24 0.44 -5.08
C ILE A 135 1.03 0.04 -6.33
N ALA A 136 2.08 -0.77 -6.17
CA ALA A 136 2.92 -1.22 -7.27
C ALA A 136 2.12 -1.98 -8.34
N ASN A 137 1.18 -2.83 -7.91
CA ASN A 137 0.31 -3.60 -8.79
C ASN A 137 -0.81 -2.74 -9.42
N GLY A 138 -0.99 -1.49 -8.98
CA GLY A 138 -2.11 -0.63 -9.38
C GLY A 138 -3.44 -0.98 -8.70
N ASP A 139 -3.37 -1.81 -7.66
CA ASP A 139 -4.52 -2.18 -6.85
C ASP A 139 -4.99 -0.98 -6.01
N ILE A 140 -4.07 -0.22 -5.45
CA ILE A 140 -4.36 1.10 -4.89
C ILE A 140 -3.97 2.14 -5.93
N ILE A 141 -4.95 2.90 -6.40
CA ILE A 141 -4.73 3.98 -7.36
C ILE A 141 -3.91 5.05 -6.66
N CYS A 142 -2.68 5.24 -7.12
CA CYS A 142 -1.77 6.28 -6.69
C CYS A 142 -1.45 7.18 -7.88
N ASP A 143 -1.68 8.47 -7.69
CA ASP A 143 -1.49 9.52 -8.68
C ASP A 143 -0.48 10.55 -8.13
N GLU A 144 0.23 11.18 -9.05
CA GLU A 144 1.13 12.30 -8.80
C GLU A 144 0.34 13.61 -8.87
N ARG A 145 0.46 14.46 -7.85
CA ARG A 145 -0.09 15.82 -7.85
C ARG A 145 1.04 16.84 -8.07
N LEU A 146 1.01 17.46 -9.24
CA LEU A 146 1.96 18.48 -9.68
C LEU A 146 1.76 19.82 -8.92
N PRO A 147 2.77 20.71 -8.92
CA PRO A 147 2.70 22.00 -8.22
C PRO A 147 1.58 22.92 -8.70
N ASP A 148 1.17 22.79 -9.96
CA ASP A 148 0.04 23.52 -10.58
C ASP A 148 -1.33 22.98 -10.14
N GLY A 149 -1.35 21.90 -9.36
CA GLY A 149 -2.57 21.24 -8.88
C GLY A 149 -3.07 20.10 -9.77
N THR A 150 -2.46 19.88 -10.94
CA THR A 150 -2.82 18.80 -11.86
C THR A 150 -2.53 17.44 -11.23
N VAL A 151 -3.47 16.49 -11.36
CA VAL A 151 -3.32 15.11 -10.89
C VAL A 151 -3.12 14.18 -12.08
N LYS A 152 -2.05 13.39 -12.05
CA LYS A 152 -1.66 12.47 -13.13
C LYS A 152 -1.44 11.06 -12.59
N PRO A 153 -2.00 10.01 -13.23
CA PRO A 153 -1.71 8.64 -12.84
C PRO A 153 -0.23 8.28 -12.91
N LEU A 154 0.24 7.48 -11.95
CA LEU A 154 1.62 6.99 -11.98
C LEU A 154 1.85 6.05 -13.16
N SER A 155 2.95 6.31 -13.89
CA SER A 155 3.42 5.38 -14.92
C SER A 155 3.75 4.00 -14.31
N GLN A 156 3.72 2.95 -15.12
CA GLN A 156 4.10 1.59 -14.66
C GLN A 156 5.53 1.57 -14.09
N LYS A 157 6.45 2.32 -14.70
CA LYS A 157 7.84 2.44 -14.23
C LYS A 157 7.95 3.16 -12.88
N ALA A 158 7.11 4.17 -12.64
CA ALA A 158 7.01 4.86 -11.35
C ALA A 158 6.36 3.96 -10.28
N ARG A 159 5.31 3.20 -10.63
CA ARG A 159 4.70 2.21 -9.73
C ARG A 159 5.68 1.14 -9.28
N ALA A 160 6.53 0.65 -10.18
CA ALA A 160 7.57 -0.30 -9.83
C ALA A 160 8.52 0.24 -8.74
N ALA A 161 8.72 1.56 -8.63
CA ALA A 161 9.59 2.14 -7.61
C ALA A 161 9.15 1.85 -6.17
N PHE A 162 7.86 1.59 -5.92
CA PHE A 162 7.38 1.18 -4.59
C PHE A 162 7.97 -0.14 -4.10
N LEU A 163 8.41 -1.02 -5.03
CA LEU A 163 9.08 -2.28 -4.72
C LEU A 163 10.61 -2.16 -4.71
N ALA A 164 11.15 -0.98 -4.97
CA ALA A 164 12.59 -0.75 -4.87
C ALA A 164 13.01 -0.66 -3.40
N ASP A 165 14.30 -0.87 -3.17
CA ASP A 165 14.94 -0.56 -1.90
C ASP A 165 14.58 0.87 -1.47
N HIS A 166 14.11 0.98 -0.22
CA HIS A 166 13.65 2.22 0.40
C HIS A 166 12.33 2.77 -0.16
N GLY A 167 11.56 1.97 -0.91
CA GLY A 167 10.25 2.35 -1.42
C GLY A 167 9.24 2.73 -0.31
N SER A 168 9.47 2.29 0.92
CA SER A 168 8.69 2.69 2.10
C SER A 168 8.74 4.18 2.37
N LEU A 169 9.83 4.86 1.98
CA LEU A 169 9.96 6.31 2.15
C LEU A 169 8.98 7.09 1.30
N PHE A 170 8.48 6.53 0.19
CA PHE A 170 7.39 7.14 -0.59
C PHE A 170 6.09 7.25 0.20
N VAL A 171 5.85 6.29 1.12
CA VAL A 171 4.65 6.26 1.95
C VAL A 171 4.83 7.09 3.21
N LEU A 172 5.99 6.95 3.88
CA LEU A 172 6.19 7.47 5.24
C LEU A 172 6.76 8.89 5.30
N SER A 173 7.56 9.30 4.31
CA SER A 173 8.29 10.57 4.37
C SER A 173 7.50 11.72 3.74
N ARG A 174 7.51 12.87 4.42
CA ARG A 174 7.14 14.18 3.82
C ARG A 174 8.32 14.91 3.19
N ASP A 175 9.55 14.52 3.53
CA ASP A 175 10.77 15.07 2.96
C ASP A 175 11.06 14.39 1.61
N GLN A 176 10.83 15.14 0.53
CA GLN A 176 11.08 14.67 -0.84
C GLN A 176 12.57 14.46 -1.14
N SER A 177 13.50 15.03 -0.36
CA SER A 177 14.93 14.76 -0.53
C SER A 177 15.28 13.30 -0.22
N LEU A 178 14.50 12.66 0.66
CA LEU A 178 14.65 11.25 1.00
C LEU A 178 14.20 10.33 -0.14
N TRP A 179 13.25 10.76 -0.97
CA TRP A 179 12.80 10.00 -2.13
C TRP A 179 13.90 9.84 -3.18
N GLN A 180 14.78 10.84 -3.31
CA GLN A 180 15.94 10.76 -4.19
C GLN A 180 16.97 9.71 -3.75
N CYS A 181 16.82 9.09 -2.57
CA CYS A 181 17.68 8.01 -2.13
C CYS A 181 17.39 6.67 -2.83
N THR A 182 16.25 6.54 -3.52
CA THR A 182 15.91 5.35 -4.31
C THR A 182 16.64 5.39 -5.68
N PRO A 183 17.51 4.41 -6.02
CA PRO A 183 18.31 4.46 -7.24
C PRO A 183 17.52 4.34 -8.56
N HIS A 184 17.96 5.06 -9.59
CA HIS A 184 17.65 4.85 -11.03
C HIS A 184 16.17 4.70 -11.46
N ARG A 185 15.20 5.28 -10.74
CA ARG A 185 13.79 5.22 -11.14
C ARG A 185 13.23 6.62 -11.40
N PRO A 186 12.33 6.80 -12.38
CA PRO A 186 11.63 8.06 -12.56
C PRO A 186 10.70 8.22 -11.36
N ILE A 187 11.15 9.03 -10.41
CA ILE A 187 10.39 9.32 -9.20
C ILE A 187 9.62 10.61 -9.45
N PRO A 188 8.32 10.64 -9.15
CA PRO A 188 7.57 11.88 -9.14
C PRO A 188 8.19 12.83 -8.10
N MET A 189 8.67 13.98 -8.55
CA MET A 189 9.22 15.04 -7.68
C MET A 189 8.11 15.86 -7.01
N SER A 190 6.85 15.46 -7.19
CA SER A 190 5.68 16.13 -6.65
C SER A 190 4.88 15.19 -5.75
N ALA A 191 3.84 15.70 -5.09
CA ALA A 191 3.20 14.97 -3.99
C ALA A 191 2.49 13.71 -4.48
N LEU A 192 2.66 12.60 -3.75
CA LEU A 192 1.97 11.34 -4.03
C LEU A 192 0.63 11.27 -3.31
N TRP A 193 -0.42 11.05 -4.09
CA TRP A 193 -1.81 11.05 -3.64
C TRP A 193 -2.42 9.70 -3.98
N VAL A 194 -3.18 9.14 -3.05
CA VAL A 194 -3.89 7.86 -3.25
C VAL A 194 -5.37 8.13 -3.26
N ARG A 195 -6.09 7.50 -4.20
CA ARG A 195 -7.53 7.63 -4.29
C ARG A 195 -8.18 6.68 -3.29
N LEU A 196 -8.84 7.23 -2.28
CA LEU A 196 -9.63 6.43 -1.35
C LEU A 196 -10.88 5.88 -2.07
N GLY A 197 -11.50 6.67 -2.95
CA GLY A 197 -12.73 6.31 -3.65
C GLY A 197 -12.64 5.24 -4.74
N GLY A 198 -11.49 4.57 -4.92
CA GLY A 198 -11.36 3.45 -5.86
C GLY A 198 -11.53 2.07 -5.22
N ARG A 199 -11.25 1.92 -3.92
CA ARG A 199 -11.23 0.61 -3.23
C ARG A 199 -11.49 0.64 -1.72
N VAL A 200 -11.78 1.78 -1.10
CA VAL A 200 -11.87 1.89 0.39
C VAL A 200 -13.15 1.28 0.99
N ALA A 201 -13.96 0.54 0.25
CA ALA A 201 -15.23 0.08 0.79
C ALA A 201 -15.52 -1.41 0.78
N PRO A 202 -15.08 -2.22 -0.20
CA PRO A 202 -15.27 -3.67 -0.08
C PRO A 202 -14.47 -4.29 1.09
N VAL A 203 -13.40 -3.62 1.56
CA VAL A 203 -12.54 -4.08 2.66
C VAL A 203 -13.04 -3.63 4.05
N PHE A 204 -13.83 -2.55 4.10
CA PHE A 204 -14.30 -1.92 5.35
C PHE A 204 -15.80 -2.13 5.59
N VAL A 205 -16.57 -2.29 4.52
CA VAL A 205 -17.98 -2.69 4.58
C VAL A 205 -18.04 -4.17 4.26
N THR A 206 -18.28 -4.98 5.28
CA THR A 206 -18.62 -6.38 5.15
C THR A 206 -20.01 -6.56 5.75
N SER A 207 -20.64 -7.71 5.49
CA SER A 207 -21.90 -8.03 6.16
C SER A 207 -21.77 -8.01 7.69
N ARG A 208 -20.59 -8.34 8.22
CA ARG A 208 -20.28 -8.27 9.65
C ARG A 208 -20.21 -6.83 10.16
N THR A 209 -19.54 -5.93 9.46
CA THR A 209 -19.44 -4.53 9.92
C THR A 209 -20.78 -3.78 9.82
N LEU A 210 -21.67 -4.18 8.91
CA LEU A 210 -23.06 -3.72 8.92
C LEU A 210 -23.82 -4.20 10.16
N LEU A 211 -23.70 -5.48 10.52
CA LEU A 211 -24.31 -6.04 11.73
C LEU A 211 -23.81 -5.36 13.01
N GLU A 212 -22.53 -4.99 13.04
CA GLU A 212 -21.86 -4.34 14.16
C GLU A 212 -22.09 -2.81 14.23
N THR A 213 -22.82 -2.21 13.28
CA THR A 213 -23.06 -0.74 13.27
C THR A 213 -23.86 -0.32 14.52
N PRO A 214 -23.30 0.43 15.49
CA PRO A 214 -23.96 0.65 16.78
C PRO A 214 -25.21 1.53 16.66
N ASP A 215 -25.12 2.57 15.84
CA ASP A 215 -26.20 3.52 15.59
C ASP A 215 -27.25 2.93 14.65
N ARG A 216 -28.50 2.93 15.12
CA ARG A 216 -29.65 2.43 14.36
C ARG A 216 -29.99 3.31 13.16
N GLU A 217 -29.91 4.63 13.30
CA GLU A 217 -30.19 5.55 12.19
C GLU A 217 -29.15 5.41 11.09
N LEU A 218 -27.87 5.30 11.46
CA LEU A 218 -26.78 5.07 10.53
C LEU A 218 -26.93 3.72 9.81
N PHE A 219 -27.32 2.68 10.54
CA PHE A 219 -27.61 1.38 9.95
C PHE A 219 -28.75 1.46 8.93
N ASP A 220 -29.87 2.09 9.28
CA ASP A 220 -31.01 2.21 8.38
C ASP A 220 -30.64 3.02 7.12
N LYS A 221 -29.87 4.11 7.25
CA LYS A 221 -29.32 4.87 6.12
C LYS A 221 -28.45 3.99 5.21
N ARG A 222 -27.55 3.19 5.77
CA ARG A 222 -26.67 2.27 5.03
C ARG A 222 -27.44 1.19 4.30
N ILE A 223 -28.41 0.56 4.97
CA ILE A 223 -29.26 -0.47 4.36
C ILE A 223 -30.07 0.13 3.20
N ASN A 224 -30.69 1.29 3.39
CA ASN A 224 -31.45 1.97 2.34
C ASN A 224 -30.57 2.34 1.14
N TRP A 225 -29.36 2.85 1.38
CA TRP A 225 -28.41 3.16 0.32
C TRP A 225 -28.04 1.89 -0.48
N LEU A 226 -27.70 0.79 0.20
CA LEU A 226 -27.32 -0.48 -0.45
C LEU A 226 -28.48 -1.08 -1.25
N LEU A 227 -29.70 -1.04 -0.72
CA LEU A 227 -30.89 -1.51 -1.42
C LEU A 227 -31.18 -0.64 -2.65
N SER A 228 -31.04 0.68 -2.56
CA SER A 228 -31.27 1.59 -3.69
C SER A 228 -30.37 1.27 -4.89
N HIS A 229 -29.12 0.86 -4.66
CA HIS A 229 -28.20 0.43 -5.71
C HIS A 229 -28.46 -1.00 -6.17
N ALA A 230 -28.84 -1.90 -5.26
CA ALA A 230 -29.26 -3.25 -5.61
C ALA A 230 -30.48 -3.26 -6.53
N ASP A 231 -31.44 -2.36 -6.30
CA ASP A 231 -32.66 -2.26 -7.10
C ASP A 231 -32.38 -1.78 -8.52
N LYS A 232 -31.48 -0.79 -8.68
CA LYS A 232 -30.98 -0.37 -10.00
C LYS A 232 -30.31 -1.50 -10.78
N ALA A 233 -29.65 -2.44 -10.09
CA ALA A 233 -28.94 -3.56 -10.72
C ALA A 233 -29.85 -4.76 -11.09
N GLY A 234 -31.14 -4.74 -10.74
CA GLY A 234 -32.12 -5.75 -11.18
C GLY A 234 -31.78 -7.19 -10.74
N SER A 235 -31.97 -8.17 -11.62
CA SER A 235 -31.78 -9.60 -11.28
C SER A 235 -30.35 -9.96 -10.86
N LYS A 236 -29.36 -9.18 -11.30
CA LYS A 236 -27.92 -9.39 -10.98
C LYS A 236 -27.62 -9.20 -9.49
N ALA A 237 -28.46 -8.49 -8.75
CA ALA A 237 -28.28 -8.24 -7.31
C ALA A 237 -29.08 -9.19 -6.40
N LYS A 238 -29.71 -10.26 -6.93
CA LYS A 238 -30.58 -11.15 -6.12
C LYS A 238 -29.91 -11.69 -4.86
N GLY A 239 -28.74 -12.31 -5.00
CA GLY A 239 -28.00 -12.85 -3.85
C GLY A 239 -27.50 -11.78 -2.87
N PHE A 240 -27.29 -10.55 -3.35
CA PHE A 240 -26.97 -9.41 -2.50
C PHE A 240 -28.19 -8.96 -1.67
N ARG A 241 -29.38 -8.84 -2.28
CA ARG A 241 -30.62 -8.51 -1.57
C ARG A 241 -30.97 -9.54 -0.51
N GLU A 242 -30.84 -10.83 -0.83
CA GLU A 242 -31.02 -11.91 0.14
C GLU A 242 -30.07 -11.76 1.34
N ALA A 243 -28.82 -11.37 1.11
CA ALA A 243 -27.87 -11.11 2.19
C ALA A 243 -28.29 -9.92 3.06
N ILE A 244 -28.74 -8.81 2.45
CA ILE A 244 -29.24 -7.63 3.17
C ILE A 244 -30.46 -8.00 4.02
N GLN A 245 -31.39 -8.81 3.50
CA GLN A 245 -32.56 -9.27 4.26
C GLN A 245 -32.16 -10.06 5.51
N ILE A 246 -31.17 -10.95 5.39
CA ILE A 246 -30.65 -11.70 6.54
C ILE A 246 -29.97 -10.76 7.55
N ILE A 247 -29.21 -9.76 7.09
CA ILE A 247 -28.58 -8.75 7.96
C ILE A 247 -29.63 -7.97 8.75
N VAL A 248 -30.71 -7.52 8.08
CA VAL A 248 -31.84 -6.83 8.72
C VAL A 248 -32.56 -7.77 9.70
N ALA A 249 -32.76 -9.03 9.34
CA ALA A 249 -33.39 -10.02 10.21
C ALA A 249 -32.59 -10.26 11.49
N LEU A 250 -31.25 -10.38 11.41
CA LEU A 250 -30.35 -10.53 12.56
C LEU A 250 -30.31 -9.31 13.50
N ARG A 251 -30.81 -8.16 13.03
CA ARG A 251 -30.86 -6.86 13.72
C ARG A 251 -32.24 -6.48 14.23
N ARG A 252 -33.24 -7.37 14.14
CA ARG A 252 -34.59 -7.10 14.69
C ARG A 252 -34.50 -6.81 16.20
N PRO A 253 -35.33 -5.90 16.73
CA PRO A 253 -35.31 -5.53 18.16
C PRO A 253 -35.45 -6.71 19.12
N GLU A 254 -36.24 -7.72 18.75
CA GLU A 254 -36.42 -8.97 19.51
C GLU A 254 -35.15 -9.83 19.70
N PHE A 255 -34.07 -9.47 19.00
CA PHE A 255 -32.75 -10.09 19.10
C PHE A 255 -31.73 -9.26 19.88
N GLU A 256 -32.15 -8.14 20.45
CA GLU A 256 -31.31 -7.33 21.33
C GLU A 256 -30.88 -8.14 22.56
N GLY A 257 -29.60 -8.06 22.92
CA GLY A 257 -29.01 -8.84 24.02
C GLY A 257 -28.84 -10.35 23.77
N LYS A 258 -29.26 -10.90 22.62
CA LYS A 258 -29.12 -12.33 22.31
C LYS A 258 -27.82 -12.65 21.59
N THR A 259 -27.28 -13.84 21.85
CA THR A 259 -26.09 -14.38 21.15
C THR A 259 -26.42 -14.75 19.71
N PHE A 260 -25.39 -14.82 18.85
CA PHE A 260 -25.59 -15.20 17.44
C PHE A 260 -26.26 -16.58 17.30
N GLU A 261 -25.87 -17.58 18.10
CA GLU A 261 -26.48 -18.92 18.05
C GLU A 261 -27.98 -18.91 18.38
N GLN A 262 -28.39 -18.11 19.37
CA GLN A 262 -29.82 -17.93 19.69
C GLN A 262 -30.60 -17.23 18.57
N LYS A 263 -29.98 -16.26 17.88
CA LYS A 263 -30.60 -15.62 16.71
C LYS A 263 -30.71 -16.59 15.55
N LYS A 264 -29.66 -17.40 15.32
CA LYS A 264 -29.56 -18.40 14.26
C LYS A 264 -30.66 -19.45 14.38
N GLU A 265 -30.88 -19.98 15.58
CA GLU A 265 -31.96 -20.94 15.86
C GLU A 265 -33.34 -20.40 15.46
N LYS A 266 -33.69 -19.19 15.91
CA LYS A 266 -34.99 -18.60 15.57
C LYS A 266 -35.14 -18.30 14.08
N LEU A 267 -34.11 -17.78 13.42
CA LEU A 267 -34.15 -17.48 11.98
C LEU A 267 -34.14 -18.72 11.09
N ARG A 268 -33.61 -19.84 11.60
CA ARG A 268 -33.69 -21.15 10.94
C ARG A 268 -35.13 -21.64 10.87
N ASP A 269 -35.89 -21.48 11.96
CA ASP A 269 -37.31 -21.83 12.00
C ASP A 269 -38.16 -20.97 11.04
N GLU A 270 -37.67 -19.76 10.72
CA GLU A 270 -38.24 -18.87 9.69
C GLU A 270 -37.78 -19.22 8.25
N GLY A 271 -37.00 -20.29 8.05
CA GLY A 271 -36.57 -20.77 6.74
C GLY A 271 -35.25 -20.18 6.23
N THR A 272 -34.46 -19.51 7.09
CA THR A 272 -33.13 -19.02 6.71
C THR A 272 -32.08 -20.13 6.87
N ALA A 273 -31.25 -20.35 5.85
CA ALA A 273 -30.24 -21.43 5.90
C ALA A 273 -29.03 -21.06 6.78
N ASP A 274 -28.67 -21.96 7.71
CA ASP A 274 -27.54 -21.78 8.66
C ASP A 274 -26.23 -21.41 7.97
N SER A 275 -25.84 -22.13 6.93
CA SER A 275 -24.61 -21.85 6.18
C SER A 275 -24.56 -20.43 5.60
N ARG A 276 -25.71 -19.85 5.23
CA ARG A 276 -25.78 -18.46 4.74
C ARG A 276 -25.64 -17.48 5.91
N MET A 277 -26.34 -17.71 7.02
CA MET A 277 -26.23 -16.87 8.22
C MET A 277 -24.80 -16.83 8.77
N GLU A 278 -24.11 -17.97 8.83
CA GLU A 278 -22.73 -18.07 9.31
C GLU A 278 -21.75 -17.29 8.42
N LYS A 279 -21.88 -17.41 7.10
CA LYS A 279 -21.04 -16.65 6.15
C LYS A 279 -21.29 -15.15 6.24
N ILE A 280 -22.53 -14.74 6.47
CA ILE A 280 -22.93 -13.33 6.65
C ILE A 280 -22.37 -12.79 7.96
N HIS A 281 -22.54 -13.52 9.06
CA HIS A 281 -22.00 -13.15 10.38
C HIS A 281 -20.47 -13.08 10.39
N ALA A 282 -19.80 -13.98 9.67
CA ALA A 282 -18.35 -13.97 9.53
C ALA A 282 -17.81 -12.90 8.56
N GLY A 283 -18.66 -12.22 7.78
CA GLY A 283 -18.23 -11.18 6.83
C GLY A 283 -17.66 -11.72 5.50
N ILE A 284 -17.85 -13.01 5.20
CA ILE A 284 -17.20 -13.71 4.08
C ILE A 284 -18.18 -14.15 2.99
N TYR A 285 -19.40 -13.64 2.97
CA TYR A 285 -20.41 -14.06 2.00
C TYR A 285 -20.11 -13.55 0.59
N PRO A 286 -19.81 -14.42 -0.40
CA PRO A 286 -19.31 -13.97 -1.71
C PRO A 286 -20.28 -13.09 -2.52
N PRO A 287 -21.60 -13.37 -2.58
CA PRO A 287 -22.54 -12.49 -3.28
C PRO A 287 -22.59 -11.08 -2.68
N PHE A 288 -22.43 -10.96 -1.36
CA PHE A 288 -22.39 -9.67 -0.69
C PHE A 288 -21.10 -8.90 -1.06
N ASN A 289 -19.95 -9.52 -0.81
CA ASN A 289 -18.64 -8.92 -1.04
C ASN A 289 -18.37 -8.64 -2.53
N GLY A 290 -18.86 -9.50 -3.42
CA GLY A 290 -18.73 -9.33 -4.87
C GLY A 290 -19.54 -8.15 -5.39
N PHE A 291 -20.76 -7.93 -4.87
CA PHE A 291 -21.60 -6.82 -5.30
C PHE A 291 -21.07 -5.46 -4.84
N LEU A 292 -20.55 -5.37 -3.60
CA LEU A 292 -19.95 -4.14 -3.07
C LEU A 292 -18.80 -3.59 -3.93
N ARG A 293 -18.07 -4.47 -4.64
CA ARG A 293 -16.99 -4.05 -5.55
C ARG A 293 -17.47 -3.19 -6.71
N ASN A 294 -18.77 -3.23 -7.03
CA ASN A 294 -19.36 -2.52 -8.15
C ASN A 294 -20.10 -1.24 -7.71
N LEU A 295 -20.08 -0.91 -6.42
CA LEU A 295 -20.81 0.22 -5.87
C LEU A 295 -19.94 1.49 -5.77
N PRO A 296 -20.55 2.69 -5.91
CA PRO A 296 -19.86 3.97 -5.70
C PRO A 296 -19.70 4.24 -4.21
N MET A 297 -18.90 3.42 -3.54
CA MET A 297 -18.90 3.38 -2.08
C MET A 297 -18.28 4.60 -1.38
N HIS A 298 -17.81 5.59 -2.14
CA HIS A 298 -17.47 6.90 -1.62
C HIS A 298 -18.72 7.69 -1.18
N GLU A 299 -19.89 7.32 -1.70
CA GLU A 299 -21.19 7.86 -1.29
C GLU A 299 -21.83 7.03 -0.17
N PHE A 300 -21.14 6.00 0.35
CA PHE A 300 -21.69 5.12 1.38
C PHE A 300 -21.76 5.88 2.72
N PRO A 301 -22.95 5.98 3.35
CA PRO A 301 -23.14 6.76 4.58
C PRO A 301 -22.47 6.13 5.81
#